data_AF-A0A1C3X8N9-F1
#
_entry.id   AF-A0A1C3X8N9-F1
#
_cell.length_a   1.000
_cell.length_b   1.000
_cell.length_c   1.000
_cell.angle_alpha   90.00
_cell.angle_beta   90.00
_cell.angle_gamma   90.00
#
_symmetry.space_group_name_H-M   'P 1'
#
loop_
_entity.id
_entity.type
_entity.pdbx_description
1 polymer ?
#
loop_
_entity_poly.entity_id
_entity_poly.type
_entity_poly.pdbx_seq_one_letter_code
_entity_poly.pdbx_strand_id
1 'polypeptide(L)'
;MRWLVRQPGRTIAERAGTSQRILATVRRENFDTPENRVLHAYTTLAFQVAREWMQEHPRARHSRRYAQVNHFGRFCKTFAQMLADLEVSVADAGIVPNYVLMQDPSYNSIYEAWRRLLEEDRVLDDLWAWQAETWTDFSVLSVVLALSELEEAELIAQSPIVWRSEASLGRWFEQDRPIAVFWLKNTGRIVEVQSRPEAPGRMLALTRAHVSLRISDIDRGGMPRRVAVWTPHTMARIDLNDAVVRANERLVEIQPFGQTEVLRNGLILTPSHGQFETCLSRKASTRVDGIALEASGEGLRQGLDAIRAFARSEIYATTP
;
A
#
# COMPACT_ATOMS: atom_id res chain seq x y z
N MET A 1 35.59 15.42 -44.37
CA MET A 1 36.13 15.51 -45.75
C MET A 1 36.25 14.18 -46.51
N ARG A 2 36.34 12.99 -45.87
CA ARG A 2 36.48 11.70 -46.58
C ARG A 2 35.36 11.37 -47.58
N TRP A 3 34.13 11.83 -47.33
CA TRP A 3 33.00 11.62 -48.25
C TRP A 3 33.17 12.35 -49.58
N LEU A 4 33.56 13.63 -49.54
CA LEU A 4 33.70 14.49 -50.73
C LEU A 4 34.86 14.05 -51.66
N VAL A 5 35.88 13.39 -51.10
CA VAL A 5 37.01 12.83 -51.87
C VAL A 5 36.61 11.59 -52.67
N ARG A 6 35.56 10.88 -52.25
CA ARG A 6 35.05 9.68 -52.93
C ARG A 6 34.03 9.98 -54.04
N GLN A 7 33.60 11.23 -54.18
CA GLN A 7 32.63 11.61 -55.21
C GLN A 7 33.33 11.88 -56.56
N PRO A 8 32.77 11.40 -57.69
CA PRO A 8 33.32 11.65 -59.02
C PRO A 8 33.21 13.14 -59.39
N GLY A 9 34.20 13.65 -60.11
CA GLY A 9 34.29 15.06 -60.51
C GLY A 9 35.61 15.72 -60.12
N ARG A 10 36.04 16.71 -60.91
CA ARG A 10 37.26 17.50 -60.68
C ARG A 10 36.99 18.73 -59.82
N THR A 11 35.81 19.34 -59.94
CA THR A 11 35.42 20.53 -59.17
C THR A 11 34.44 20.19 -58.04
N ILE A 12 34.33 21.06 -57.02
CA ILE A 12 33.36 20.89 -55.92
C ILE A 12 31.92 20.83 -56.44
N ALA A 13 31.61 21.65 -57.46
CA ALA A 13 30.29 21.67 -58.10
C ALA A 13 29.99 20.37 -58.85
N GLU A 14 30.98 19.79 -59.55
CA GLU A 14 30.84 18.47 -60.19
C GLU A 14 30.64 17.37 -59.14
N ARG A 15 31.40 17.42 -58.05
CA ARG A 15 31.32 16.44 -56.95
C ARG A 15 30.04 16.53 -56.12
N ALA A 16 29.34 17.66 -56.15
CA ALA A 16 28.03 17.86 -55.51
C ALA A 16 26.87 17.25 -56.32
N GLY A 17 27.14 16.77 -57.55
CA GLY A 17 26.17 16.11 -58.41
C GLY A 17 25.01 16.99 -58.86
N THR A 18 23.98 16.39 -59.46
CA THR A 18 22.80 17.11 -59.97
C THR A 18 21.98 17.81 -58.89
N SER A 19 22.07 17.36 -57.64
CA SER A 19 21.37 17.94 -56.50
C SER A 19 22.12 19.11 -55.86
N GLN A 20 23.35 19.39 -56.29
CA GLN A 20 24.22 20.46 -55.76
C GLN A 20 24.30 20.46 -54.22
N ARG A 21 24.36 19.26 -53.63
CA ARG A 21 24.40 19.06 -52.17
C ARG A 21 25.66 18.33 -51.76
N ILE A 22 26.25 18.80 -50.67
CA ILE A 22 27.47 18.23 -50.09
C ILE A 22 27.18 17.76 -48.67
N LEU A 23 27.62 16.55 -48.34
CA LEU A 23 27.54 16.05 -46.96
C LEU A 23 28.50 16.85 -46.08
N ALA A 24 27.94 17.64 -45.18
CA ALA A 24 28.66 18.38 -44.17
C ALA A 24 28.24 17.89 -42.77
N THR A 25 29.20 17.79 -41.86
CA THR A 25 28.91 17.63 -40.43
C THR A 25 28.75 19.02 -39.85
N VAL A 26 27.51 19.41 -39.56
CA VAL A 26 27.21 20.68 -38.87
C VAL A 26 27.00 20.37 -37.40
N ARG A 27 27.77 21.02 -36.53
CA ARG A 27 27.50 20.99 -35.09
C ARG A 27 26.37 21.98 -34.82
N ARG A 28 25.27 21.51 -34.25
CA ARG A 28 24.20 22.35 -33.72
C ARG A 28 24.21 22.21 -32.21
N GLU A 29 24.14 23.33 -31.52
CA GLU A 29 23.87 23.33 -30.09
C GLU A 29 22.40 22.99 -29.92
N ASN A 30 22.13 22.02 -29.05
CA ASN A 30 20.78 21.60 -28.69
C ASN A 30 20.73 21.46 -27.18
N PHE A 31 19.74 22.08 -26.55
CA PHE A 31 19.50 21.97 -25.11
C PHE A 31 18.78 20.67 -24.74
N ASP A 32 18.14 19.99 -25.71
CA ASP A 32 17.40 18.76 -25.49
C ASP A 32 18.33 17.52 -25.41
N THR A 33 19.23 17.56 -24.43
CA THR A 33 20.15 16.47 -24.07
C THR A 33 19.49 15.52 -23.08
N PRO A 34 19.88 14.23 -23.03
CA PRO A 34 19.37 13.28 -22.01
C PRO A 34 19.47 13.82 -20.59
N GLU A 35 20.54 14.55 -20.29
CA GLU A 35 20.80 15.11 -18.97
C GLU A 35 19.84 16.26 -18.62
N ASN A 36 19.58 17.15 -19.58
CA ASN A 36 18.61 18.22 -19.39
C ASN A 36 17.19 17.67 -19.34
N ARG A 37 16.89 16.58 -20.05
CA ARG A 37 15.59 15.88 -19.95
C ARG A 37 15.38 15.26 -18.56
N VAL A 38 16.43 14.67 -17.98
CA VAL A 38 16.42 14.17 -16.59
C VAL A 38 16.20 15.32 -15.61
N LEU A 39 16.91 16.43 -15.78
CA LEU A 39 16.74 17.61 -14.94
C LEU A 39 15.31 18.18 -15.06
N HIS A 40 14.75 18.16 -16.26
CA HIS A 40 13.37 18.57 -16.51
C HIS A 40 12.38 17.64 -15.78
N ALA A 41 12.55 16.32 -15.90
CA ALA A 41 11.73 15.34 -15.19
C ALA A 41 11.82 15.51 -13.66
N TYR A 42 13.05 15.66 -13.15
CA TYR A 42 13.30 15.89 -11.73
C TYR A 42 12.59 17.14 -11.20
N THR A 43 12.76 18.29 -11.85
CA THR A 43 12.18 19.56 -11.39
C THR A 43 10.67 19.55 -11.44
N THR A 44 10.07 18.87 -12.43
CA THR A 44 8.61 18.65 -12.49
C THR A 44 8.11 17.81 -11.32
N LEU A 45 8.72 16.65 -11.07
CA LEU A 45 8.34 15.75 -9.96
C LEU A 45 8.59 16.40 -8.59
N ALA A 46 9.75 17.03 -8.40
CA ALA A 46 10.10 17.70 -7.14
C ALA A 46 9.11 18.82 -6.80
N PHE A 47 8.59 19.54 -7.80
CA PHE A 47 7.54 20.53 -7.58
C PHE A 47 6.22 19.90 -7.12
N GLN A 48 5.81 18.77 -7.71
CA GLN A 48 4.60 18.05 -7.32
C GLN A 48 4.69 17.56 -5.88
N VAL A 49 5.78 16.86 -5.53
CA VAL A 49 6.02 16.36 -4.16
C VAL A 49 6.10 17.50 -3.14
N ALA A 50 6.76 18.62 -3.48
CA ALA A 50 6.80 19.78 -2.59
C ALA A 50 5.40 20.36 -2.32
N ARG A 51 4.52 20.36 -3.34
CA ARG A 51 3.14 20.83 -3.21
C ARG A 51 2.30 19.88 -2.35
N GLU A 52 2.42 18.58 -2.55
CA GLU A 52 1.72 17.55 -1.75
C GLU A 52 2.13 17.63 -0.28
N TRP A 53 3.44 17.68 -0.02
CA TRP A 53 3.98 17.83 1.33
C TRP A 53 3.40 19.06 2.05
N MET A 54 3.25 20.20 1.33
CA MET A 54 2.65 21.41 1.88
C MET A 54 1.17 21.27 2.22
N GLN A 55 0.42 20.43 1.50
CA GLN A 55 -1.00 20.15 1.75
C GLN A 55 -1.19 19.24 2.96
N GLU A 56 -0.33 18.24 3.12
CA GLU A 56 -0.35 17.29 4.25
C GLU A 56 0.07 17.93 5.58
N HIS A 57 0.87 19.00 5.54
CA HIS A 57 1.46 19.62 6.72
C HIS A 57 0.97 21.06 7.00
N PRO A 58 -0.35 21.34 7.09
CA PRO A 58 -0.86 22.70 7.28
C PRO A 58 -0.45 23.29 8.63
N ARG A 59 -0.25 22.45 9.65
CA ARG A 59 0.22 22.87 10.99
C ARG A 59 1.67 23.38 10.97
N ALA A 60 2.47 23.00 9.98
CA ALA A 60 3.87 23.41 9.86
C ALA A 60 4.03 24.75 9.14
N ARG A 61 2.94 25.45 8.77
CA ARG A 61 2.97 26.66 7.91
C ARG A 61 3.89 27.77 8.39
N HIS A 62 4.07 27.92 9.69
CA HIS A 62 4.95 28.94 10.29
C HIS A 62 6.39 28.45 10.54
N SER A 63 6.70 27.20 10.18
CA SER A 63 8.03 26.63 10.38
C SER A 63 9.01 27.07 9.28
N ARG A 64 10.30 27.14 9.63
CA ARG A 64 11.39 27.35 8.68
C ARG A 64 11.40 26.30 7.57
N ARG A 65 11.12 25.04 7.91
CA ARG A 65 11.07 23.92 6.96
C ARG A 65 10.00 24.15 5.89
N TYR A 66 8.80 24.57 6.30
CA TYR A 66 7.71 24.86 5.35
C TYR A 66 8.06 25.98 4.38
N ALA A 67 8.72 27.04 4.86
CA ALA A 67 9.21 28.11 4.01
C ALA A 67 10.27 27.61 3.00
N GLN A 68 11.19 26.76 3.44
CA GLN A 68 12.23 26.17 2.59
C GLN A 68 11.63 25.26 1.51
N VAL A 69 10.70 24.37 1.85
CA VAL A 69 10.03 23.47 0.90
C VAL A 69 9.23 24.28 -0.13
N ASN A 70 8.47 25.28 0.30
CA ASN A 70 7.72 26.16 -0.60
C ASN A 70 8.65 26.93 -1.55
N HIS A 71 9.77 27.46 -1.04
CA HIS A 71 10.75 28.15 -1.88
C HIS A 71 11.38 27.21 -2.92
N PHE A 72 11.79 26.01 -2.49
CA PHE A 72 12.35 25.00 -3.37
C PHE A 72 11.35 24.52 -4.43
N GLY A 73 10.10 24.26 -4.06
CA GLY A 73 9.04 23.89 -5.00
C GLY A 73 8.78 24.98 -6.05
N ARG A 74 8.74 26.26 -5.64
CA ARG A 74 8.61 27.39 -6.58
C ARG A 74 9.80 27.48 -7.52
N PHE A 75 11.02 27.31 -7.00
CA PHE A 75 12.23 27.27 -7.82
C PHE A 75 12.13 26.15 -8.88
N CYS A 76 11.76 24.94 -8.47
CA CYS A 76 11.60 23.81 -9.38
C CYS A 76 10.55 24.08 -10.46
N LYS A 77 9.40 24.68 -10.10
CA LYS A 77 8.38 25.08 -11.06
C LYS A 77 8.90 26.07 -12.10
N THR A 78 9.56 27.13 -11.66
CA THR A 78 10.14 28.14 -12.56
C THR A 78 11.20 27.54 -13.46
N PHE A 79 12.04 26.66 -12.91
CA PHE A 79 13.10 26.00 -13.67
C PHE A 79 12.56 25.01 -14.70
N ALA A 80 11.53 24.23 -14.36
CA ALA A 80 10.83 23.35 -15.30
C ALA A 80 10.22 24.16 -16.46
N GLN A 81 9.59 25.30 -16.17
CA GLN A 81 9.07 26.18 -17.22
C GLN A 81 10.18 26.69 -18.14
N MET A 82 11.32 27.12 -17.59
CA MET A 82 12.47 27.55 -18.37
C MET A 82 12.99 26.44 -19.30
N LEU A 83 13.05 25.18 -18.82
CA LEU A 83 13.46 24.04 -19.64
C LEU A 83 12.45 23.74 -20.76
N ALA A 84 11.16 23.84 -20.46
CA ALA A 84 10.11 23.71 -21.47
C ALA A 84 10.19 24.82 -22.54
N ASP A 85 10.47 26.07 -22.13
CA ASP A 85 10.65 27.21 -23.04
C ASP A 85 11.89 27.04 -23.95
N LEU A 86 12.89 26.27 -23.49
CA LEU A 86 14.07 25.86 -24.26
C LEU A 86 13.84 24.59 -25.10
N GLU A 87 12.58 24.14 -25.22
CA GLU A 87 12.18 22.93 -25.96
C GLU A 87 12.85 21.63 -25.46
N VAL A 88 13.23 21.59 -24.18
CA VAL A 88 13.79 20.38 -23.55
C VAL A 88 12.65 19.43 -23.23
N SER A 89 12.72 18.19 -23.73
CA SER A 89 11.73 17.16 -23.44
C SER A 89 11.81 16.67 -21.99
N VAL A 90 10.80 15.96 -21.51
CA VAL A 90 10.85 15.28 -20.21
C VAL A 90 11.42 13.87 -20.41
N ALA A 91 12.28 13.41 -19.51
CA ALA A 91 12.83 12.05 -19.57
C ALA A 91 11.83 10.98 -19.15
N ASP A 92 11.82 9.85 -19.88
CA ASP A 92 11.14 8.62 -19.48
C ASP A 92 11.88 7.92 -18.32
N ALA A 93 11.15 7.14 -17.51
CA ALA A 93 11.65 6.48 -16.28
C ALA A 93 12.76 5.40 -16.48
N GLY A 94 13.27 5.22 -17.70
CA GLY A 94 14.34 4.25 -18.03
C GLY A 94 15.52 4.86 -18.78
N ILE A 95 15.64 6.19 -18.86
CA ILE A 95 16.74 6.81 -19.60
C ILE A 95 18.09 6.52 -18.93
N VAL A 96 19.06 6.09 -19.74
CA VAL A 96 20.44 5.88 -19.29
C VAL A 96 21.22 7.18 -19.52
N PRO A 97 21.73 7.83 -18.46
CA PRO A 97 22.52 9.05 -18.61
C PRO A 97 23.87 8.78 -19.29
N ASN A 98 24.49 9.80 -19.86
CA ASN A 98 25.82 9.67 -20.43
C ASN A 98 26.87 9.46 -19.31
N TYR A 99 27.68 8.42 -19.45
CA TYR A 99 28.73 8.04 -18.49
C TYR A 99 29.71 9.16 -18.13
N VAL A 100 29.94 10.11 -19.04
CA VAL A 100 30.86 11.23 -18.80
C VAL A 100 30.29 12.23 -17.79
N LEU A 101 28.98 12.49 -17.83
CA LEU A 101 28.34 13.45 -16.92
C LEU A 101 27.92 12.82 -15.59
N MET A 102 27.86 11.49 -15.49
CA MET A 102 27.78 10.79 -14.21
C MET A 102 29.01 11.03 -13.31
N GLN A 103 30.14 11.46 -13.89
CA GLN A 103 31.32 11.87 -13.14
C GLN A 103 31.21 13.30 -12.58
N ASP A 104 30.25 14.10 -13.05
CA ASP A 104 29.95 15.41 -12.46
C ASP A 104 29.14 15.20 -11.16
N PRO A 105 29.65 15.65 -9.99
CA PRO A 105 28.98 15.43 -8.71
C PRO A 105 27.60 16.10 -8.62
N SER A 106 27.42 17.23 -9.32
CA SER A 106 26.18 18.01 -9.28
C SER A 106 25.09 17.29 -10.07
N TYR A 107 25.42 16.85 -11.28
CA TYR A 107 24.50 16.06 -12.10
C TYR A 107 24.16 14.72 -11.45
N ASN A 108 25.15 14.03 -10.89
CA ASN A 108 24.95 12.77 -10.20
C ASN A 108 23.95 12.91 -9.04
N SER A 109 24.09 13.95 -8.23
CA SER A 109 23.16 14.24 -7.13
C SER A 109 21.72 14.45 -7.61
N ILE A 110 21.53 15.11 -8.76
CA ILE A 110 20.22 15.32 -9.37
C ILE A 110 19.65 14.00 -9.89
N TYR A 111 20.47 13.19 -10.55
CA TYR A 111 20.06 11.88 -11.06
C TYR A 111 19.64 10.93 -9.94
N GLU A 112 20.41 10.87 -8.84
CA GLU A 112 20.04 10.08 -7.67
C GLU A 112 18.75 10.58 -7.02
N ALA A 113 18.60 11.90 -6.86
CA ALA A 113 17.38 12.48 -6.32
C ALA A 113 16.15 12.17 -7.21
N TRP A 114 16.31 12.24 -8.52
CA TRP A 114 15.27 11.87 -9.48
C TRP A 114 14.88 10.40 -9.37
N ARG A 115 15.87 9.50 -9.31
CA ARG A 115 15.61 8.07 -9.12
C ARG A 115 14.85 7.78 -7.82
N ARG A 116 15.16 8.50 -6.74
CA ARG A 116 14.44 8.36 -5.47
C ARG A 116 12.97 8.81 -5.59
N LEU A 117 12.70 9.89 -6.33
CA LEU A 117 11.33 10.34 -6.59
C LEU A 117 10.55 9.33 -7.44
N LEU A 118 11.18 8.76 -8.47
CA LEU A 118 10.56 7.71 -9.29
C LEU A 118 10.26 6.44 -8.48
N GLU A 119 11.16 6.08 -7.56
CA GLU A 119 10.95 4.94 -6.66
C GLU A 119 9.77 5.19 -5.72
N GLU A 120 9.64 6.39 -5.17
CA GLU A 120 8.51 6.78 -4.32
C GLU A 120 7.19 6.76 -5.08
N ASP A 121 7.16 7.28 -6.31
CA ASP A 121 5.99 7.25 -7.20
C ASP A 121 5.58 5.81 -7.54
N ARG A 122 6.55 4.94 -7.86
CA ARG A 122 6.32 3.51 -8.07
C ARG A 122 5.70 2.84 -6.85
N VAL A 123 6.22 3.15 -5.66
CA VAL A 123 5.71 2.62 -4.40
C VAL A 123 4.26 3.07 -4.14
N LEU A 124 3.92 4.33 -4.47
CA LEU A 124 2.55 4.83 -4.38
C LEU A 124 1.62 4.16 -5.39
N ASP A 125 2.05 4.00 -6.64
CA ASP A 125 1.29 3.28 -7.67
C ASP A 125 1.03 1.82 -7.29
N ASP A 126 2.06 1.14 -6.75
CA ASP A 126 1.90 -0.21 -6.20
C ASP A 126 0.92 -0.21 -5.02
N LEU A 127 1.00 0.76 -4.10
CA LEU A 127 0.03 0.88 -3.00
C LEU A 127 -1.41 1.03 -3.52
N TRP A 128 -1.61 1.84 -4.57
CA TRP A 128 -2.89 2.02 -5.24
C TRP A 128 -3.39 0.73 -5.90
N ALA A 129 -2.50 -0.02 -6.56
CA ALA A 129 -2.84 -1.30 -7.19
C ALA A 129 -3.26 -2.37 -6.15
N TRP A 130 -2.72 -2.30 -4.93
CA TRP A 130 -2.86 -3.35 -3.92
C TRP A 130 -3.58 -2.93 -2.64
N GLN A 131 -4.46 -1.93 -2.69
CA GLN A 131 -5.16 -1.40 -1.51
C GLN A 131 -5.90 -2.47 -0.69
N ALA A 132 -6.44 -3.51 -1.33
CA ALA A 132 -7.12 -4.60 -0.63
C ALA A 132 -6.20 -5.43 0.27
N GLU A 133 -4.95 -5.64 -0.17
CA GLU A 133 -3.96 -6.37 0.61
C GLU A 133 -3.46 -5.51 1.79
N THR A 134 -3.25 -4.21 1.55
CA THR A 134 -2.88 -3.26 2.60
C THR A 134 -3.99 -3.11 3.65
N TRP A 135 -5.26 -3.07 3.23
CA TRP A 135 -6.41 -3.03 4.13
C TRP A 135 -6.51 -4.28 5.01
N THR A 136 -6.21 -5.45 4.44
CA THR A 136 -6.18 -6.70 5.19
C THR A 136 -5.09 -6.67 6.27
N ASP A 137 -3.90 -6.17 5.93
CA ASP A 137 -2.78 -5.99 6.86
C ASP A 137 -3.14 -5.02 7.99
N PHE A 138 -3.74 -3.88 7.64
CA PHE A 138 -4.25 -2.90 8.61
C PHE A 138 -5.32 -3.51 9.56
N SER A 139 -6.27 -4.27 9.01
CA SER A 139 -7.33 -4.92 9.77
C SER A 139 -6.77 -5.93 10.78
N VAL A 140 -5.76 -6.70 10.36
CA VAL A 140 -5.06 -7.66 11.20
C VAL A 140 -4.37 -6.96 12.38
N LEU A 141 -3.62 -5.89 12.10
CA LEU A 141 -2.95 -5.10 13.14
C LEU A 141 -3.96 -4.44 14.09
N SER A 142 -5.09 -3.98 13.55
CA SER A 142 -6.19 -3.40 14.34
C SER A 142 -6.79 -4.41 15.31
N VAL A 143 -6.94 -5.68 14.90
CA VAL A 143 -7.39 -6.76 15.80
C VAL A 143 -6.35 -7.07 16.86
N VAL A 144 -5.06 -7.15 16.50
CA VAL A 144 -3.98 -7.37 17.47
C VAL A 144 -3.94 -6.25 18.51
N LEU A 145 -4.02 -4.99 18.06
CA LEU A 145 -4.03 -3.82 18.92
C LEU A 145 -5.25 -3.83 19.86
N ALA A 146 -6.45 -4.03 19.31
CA ALA A 146 -7.68 -4.10 20.07
C ALA A 146 -7.61 -5.19 21.16
N LEU A 147 -7.07 -6.37 20.85
CA LEU A 147 -6.88 -7.44 21.83
C LEU A 147 -5.84 -7.07 22.89
N SER A 148 -4.74 -6.43 22.51
CA SER A 148 -3.69 -6.00 23.45
C SER A 148 -4.14 -4.94 24.46
N GLU A 149 -5.16 -4.15 24.11
CA GLU A 149 -5.74 -3.11 24.97
C GLU A 149 -6.88 -3.63 25.86
N LEU A 150 -7.19 -4.93 25.83
CA LEU A 150 -8.12 -5.54 26.79
C LEU A 150 -7.40 -5.73 28.14
N GLU A 151 -7.99 -5.25 29.23
CA GLU A 151 -7.45 -5.41 30.58
C GLU A 151 -7.19 -6.88 30.96
N GLU A 152 -8.03 -7.78 30.45
CA GLU A 152 -7.96 -9.22 30.68
C GLU A 152 -6.95 -9.96 29.78
N ALA A 153 -6.38 -9.30 28.78
CA ALA A 153 -5.51 -9.93 27.80
C ALA A 153 -4.04 -9.87 28.23
N GLU A 154 -3.38 -11.02 28.22
CA GLU A 154 -1.93 -11.14 28.33
C GLU A 154 -1.36 -11.60 26.99
N LEU A 155 -0.37 -10.86 26.47
CA LEU A 155 0.35 -11.27 25.27
C LEU A 155 1.32 -12.40 25.63
N ILE A 156 1.07 -13.60 25.11
CA ILE A 156 1.89 -14.79 25.35
C ILE A 156 3.04 -14.88 24.36
N ALA A 157 2.75 -14.61 23.08
CA ALA A 157 3.73 -14.64 22.01
C ALA A 157 3.32 -13.69 20.89
N GLN A 158 4.30 -13.10 20.24
CA GLN A 158 4.12 -12.31 19.03
C GLN A 158 5.22 -12.66 18.05
N SER A 159 4.85 -12.96 16.81
CA SER A 159 5.81 -13.17 15.74
C SER A 159 6.48 -11.84 15.38
N PRO A 160 7.80 -11.84 15.11
CA PRO A 160 8.49 -10.62 14.68
C PRO A 160 7.89 -10.12 13.37
N ILE A 161 7.60 -8.82 13.32
CA ILE A 161 7.13 -8.14 12.11
C ILE A 161 8.37 -7.59 11.39
N VAL A 162 8.67 -8.13 10.22
CA VAL A 162 9.75 -7.63 9.36
C VAL A 162 9.13 -6.71 8.31
N TRP A 163 9.31 -5.40 8.49
CA TRP A 163 8.88 -4.39 7.53
C TRP A 163 9.76 -4.43 6.29
N ARG A 164 9.14 -4.49 5.12
CA ARG A 164 9.83 -4.39 3.84
C ARG A 164 9.94 -2.92 3.44
N SER A 165 11.02 -2.58 2.72
CA SER A 165 11.17 -1.26 2.10
C SER A 165 10.24 -1.07 0.90
N GLU A 166 9.82 -2.16 0.27
CA GLU A 166 8.92 -2.19 -0.88
C GLU A 166 7.84 -3.26 -0.67
N ALA A 167 6.62 -2.96 -1.12
CA ALA A 167 5.53 -3.92 -1.09
C ALA A 167 5.79 -5.06 -2.09
N SER A 168 5.46 -6.29 -1.71
CA SER A 168 5.44 -7.43 -2.64
C SER A 168 4.04 -7.97 -2.71
N LEU A 169 3.41 -7.84 -3.88
CA LEU A 169 1.99 -8.17 -4.08
C LEU A 169 1.10 -7.48 -3.03
N GLY A 170 1.40 -6.21 -2.73
CA GLY A 170 0.65 -5.42 -1.74
C GLY A 170 0.99 -5.64 -0.27
N ARG A 171 1.96 -6.51 0.03
CA ARG A 171 2.32 -6.87 1.41
C ARG A 171 3.53 -6.09 1.86
N TRP A 172 3.39 -5.42 3.00
CA TRP A 172 4.41 -4.55 3.58
C TRP A 172 5.22 -5.21 4.68
N PHE A 173 4.74 -6.32 5.23
CA PHE A 173 5.49 -7.07 6.24
C PHE A 173 5.45 -8.57 6.00
N GLU A 174 6.52 -9.22 6.44
CA GLU A 174 6.56 -10.66 6.67
C GLU A 174 6.39 -10.94 8.16
N GLN A 175 5.75 -12.06 8.46
CA GLN A 175 5.57 -12.54 9.83
C GLN A 175 5.39 -14.06 9.84
N ASP A 176 5.87 -14.70 10.90
CA ASP A 176 5.50 -16.07 11.22
C ASP A 176 4.05 -16.15 11.74
N ARG A 177 3.46 -17.34 11.63
CA ARG A 177 2.06 -17.58 12.03
C ARG A 177 2.03 -18.48 13.27
N PRO A 178 1.23 -18.15 14.31
CA PRO A 178 0.32 -17.00 14.44
C PRO A 178 1.04 -15.67 14.64
N ILE A 179 0.35 -14.57 14.33
CA ILE A 179 0.88 -13.20 14.46
C ILE A 179 1.08 -12.85 15.92
N ALA A 180 0.03 -13.11 16.69
CA ALA A 180 -0.03 -12.83 18.10
C ALA A 180 -0.90 -13.90 18.76
N VAL A 181 -0.52 -14.26 19.98
CA VAL A 181 -1.23 -15.19 20.85
C VAL A 181 -1.54 -14.45 22.14
N PHE A 182 -2.82 -14.29 22.42
CA PHE A 182 -3.30 -13.65 23.64
C PHE A 182 -3.95 -14.68 24.56
N TRP A 183 -3.68 -14.58 25.86
CA TRP A 183 -4.43 -15.28 26.89
C TRP A 183 -5.42 -14.32 27.53
N LEU A 184 -6.71 -14.61 27.37
CA LEU A 184 -7.79 -13.88 28.01
C LEU A 184 -8.06 -14.51 29.38
N LYS A 185 -7.49 -13.91 30.43
CA LYS A 185 -7.47 -14.47 31.79
C LYS A 185 -8.87 -14.69 32.36
N ASN A 186 -9.77 -13.73 32.16
CA ASN A 186 -11.12 -13.78 32.71
C ASN A 186 -11.96 -14.95 32.14
N THR A 187 -11.62 -15.43 30.94
CA THR A 187 -12.39 -16.47 30.24
C THR A 187 -11.63 -17.79 30.09
N GLY A 188 -10.34 -17.84 30.48
CA GLY A 188 -9.50 -19.03 30.35
C GLY A 188 -9.19 -19.40 28.89
N ARG A 189 -9.17 -18.42 27.97
CA ARG A 189 -9.06 -18.68 26.52
C ARG A 189 -7.77 -18.19 25.92
N ILE A 190 -7.24 -18.97 24.99
CA ILE A 190 -6.12 -18.57 24.12
C ILE A 190 -6.71 -18.14 22.78
N VAL A 191 -6.39 -16.93 22.36
CA VAL A 191 -6.77 -16.35 21.07
C VAL A 191 -5.53 -16.20 20.21
N GLU A 192 -5.43 -16.99 19.15
CA GLU A 192 -4.40 -16.88 18.13
C GLU A 192 -4.93 -16.06 16.95
N VAL A 193 -4.25 -14.96 16.62
CA VAL A 193 -4.54 -14.17 15.42
C VAL A 193 -3.76 -14.76 14.24
N GLN A 194 -4.48 -15.25 13.23
CA GLN A 194 -3.89 -15.90 12.05
C GLN A 194 -4.28 -15.13 10.79
N SER A 195 -3.29 -14.71 9.98
CA SER A 195 -3.51 -14.07 8.68
C SER A 195 -2.88 -14.89 7.55
N ARG A 196 -3.63 -14.98 6.45
CA ARG A 196 -3.28 -15.62 5.17
C ARG A 196 -2.55 -16.94 5.35
N PRO A 197 -3.12 -17.96 6.01
CA PRO A 197 -2.45 -19.25 6.17
C PRO A 197 -2.11 -19.86 4.81
N GLU A 198 -0.91 -20.41 4.65
CA GLU A 198 -0.48 -21.07 3.40
C GLU A 198 -1.37 -22.26 3.03
N ALA A 199 -1.75 -23.04 4.04
CA ALA A 199 -2.67 -24.16 3.90
C ALA A 199 -3.88 -23.93 4.83
N PRO A 200 -4.89 -23.13 4.41
CA PRO A 200 -6.10 -22.95 5.20
C PRO A 200 -6.79 -24.29 5.40
N GLY A 201 -7.29 -24.54 6.61
CA GLY A 201 -8.19 -25.66 6.86
C GLY A 201 -9.45 -25.57 5.98
N ARG A 202 -10.10 -26.71 5.72
CA ARG A 202 -11.26 -26.82 4.81
C ARG A 202 -12.35 -25.78 5.13
N MET A 203 -12.66 -25.58 6.41
CA MET A 203 -13.72 -24.64 6.82
C MET A 203 -13.34 -23.19 6.48
N LEU A 204 -12.11 -22.77 6.79
CA LEU A 204 -11.63 -21.43 6.46
C LEU A 204 -11.54 -21.21 4.94
N ALA A 205 -11.14 -22.25 4.17
CA ALA A 205 -11.17 -22.17 2.71
C ALA A 205 -12.60 -21.97 2.17
N LEU A 206 -13.60 -22.63 2.76
CA LEU A 206 -15.00 -22.48 2.36
C LEU A 206 -15.61 -21.12 2.70
N THR A 207 -15.13 -20.44 3.75
CA THR A 207 -15.55 -19.07 4.09
C THR A 207 -14.91 -18.02 3.18
N ARG A 208 -13.78 -18.33 2.53
CA ARG A 208 -12.95 -17.37 1.78
C ARG A 208 -12.45 -16.21 2.65
N ALA A 209 -12.35 -16.42 3.96
CA ALA A 209 -11.74 -15.45 4.87
C ALA A 209 -10.22 -15.63 4.85
N HIS A 210 -9.50 -14.53 4.65
CA HIS A 210 -8.03 -14.52 4.65
C HIS A 210 -7.47 -14.34 6.06
N VAL A 211 -8.29 -13.93 7.02
CA VAL A 211 -7.92 -13.75 8.42
C VAL A 211 -8.82 -14.61 9.28
N SER A 212 -8.29 -15.13 10.38
CA SER A 212 -9.08 -15.88 11.34
C SER A 212 -8.53 -15.77 12.75
N LEU A 213 -9.44 -15.89 13.72
CA LEU A 213 -9.10 -16.00 15.13
C LEU A 213 -9.34 -17.43 15.55
N ARG A 214 -8.30 -18.12 16.00
CA ARG A 214 -8.44 -19.45 16.58
C ARG A 214 -8.52 -19.31 18.09
N ILE A 215 -9.59 -19.84 18.67
CA ILE A 215 -9.91 -19.73 20.08
C ILE A 215 -9.87 -21.13 20.68
N SER A 216 -8.97 -21.33 21.64
CA SER A 216 -8.81 -22.56 22.39
C SER A 216 -9.12 -22.31 23.87
N ASP A 217 -9.78 -23.26 24.51
CA ASP A 217 -10.09 -23.20 25.94
C ASP A 217 -9.05 -24.02 26.70
N ILE A 218 -8.43 -23.43 27.74
CA ILE A 218 -7.36 -24.07 28.51
C ILE A 218 -7.93 -25.23 29.34
N ASP A 219 -9.12 -25.04 29.91
CA ASP A 219 -9.68 -25.96 30.90
C ASP A 219 -10.59 -27.01 30.26
N ARG A 220 -11.29 -26.67 29.19
CA ARG A 220 -12.35 -27.54 28.63
C ARG A 220 -11.88 -28.58 27.61
N GLY A 221 -10.60 -28.62 27.25
CA GLY A 221 -10.04 -29.62 26.31
C GLY A 221 -10.82 -29.76 24.99
N GLY A 222 -11.62 -28.74 24.65
CA GLY A 222 -12.64 -28.81 23.64
C GLY A 222 -12.08 -28.57 22.24
N MET A 223 -12.90 -28.92 21.24
CA MET A 223 -12.60 -28.62 19.86
C MET A 223 -12.37 -27.10 19.67
N PRO A 224 -11.28 -26.68 19.01
CA PRO A 224 -10.99 -25.26 18.84
C PRO A 224 -12.11 -24.58 18.06
N ARG A 225 -12.44 -23.37 18.48
CA ARG A 225 -13.39 -22.50 17.78
C ARG A 225 -12.62 -21.59 16.84
N ARG A 226 -13.21 -21.28 15.69
CA ARG A 226 -12.65 -20.34 14.73
C ARG A 226 -13.65 -19.24 14.43
N VAL A 227 -13.14 -18.01 14.39
CA VAL A 227 -13.83 -16.85 13.84
C VAL A 227 -13.26 -16.59 12.47
N ALA A 228 -14.11 -16.56 11.44
CA ALA A 228 -13.72 -16.07 10.12
C ALA A 228 -13.69 -14.55 10.11
N VAL A 229 -12.59 -13.95 9.66
CA VAL A 229 -12.47 -12.48 9.56
C VAL A 229 -12.32 -12.12 8.08
N TRP A 230 -13.33 -11.42 7.55
CA TRP A 230 -13.32 -10.88 6.20
C TRP A 230 -12.90 -9.43 6.22
N THR A 231 -12.01 -9.08 5.29
CA THR A 231 -11.44 -7.73 5.15
C THR A 231 -11.75 -7.17 3.75
N PRO A 232 -13.03 -7.08 3.35
CA PRO A 232 -13.37 -6.57 2.04
C PRO A 232 -12.88 -5.12 1.92
N HIS A 233 -12.23 -4.83 0.80
CA HIS A 233 -11.84 -3.48 0.42
C HIS A 233 -12.48 -3.15 -0.92
N THR A 234 -13.25 -2.07 -0.95
CA THR A 234 -13.92 -1.57 -2.15
C THR A 234 -13.75 -0.05 -2.21
N MET A 235 -13.59 0.47 -3.43
CA MET A 235 -13.45 1.92 -3.66
C MET A 235 -14.70 2.71 -3.25
N ALA A 236 -15.86 2.06 -3.27
CA ALA A 236 -17.11 2.60 -2.76
C ALA A 236 -17.50 1.89 -1.46
N ARG A 237 -18.26 2.56 -0.60
CA ARG A 237 -18.80 1.95 0.62
C ARG A 237 -19.72 0.79 0.27
N ILE A 238 -19.52 -0.35 0.94
CA ILE A 238 -20.42 -1.50 0.84
C ILE A 238 -21.66 -1.30 1.70
N ASP A 239 -22.77 -1.95 1.33
CA ASP A 239 -23.90 -2.15 2.24
C ASP A 239 -23.47 -3.16 3.32
N LEU A 240 -23.13 -2.65 4.50
CA LEU A 240 -22.63 -3.48 5.59
C LEU A 240 -23.70 -4.44 6.11
N ASN A 241 -24.98 -4.05 6.05
CA ASN A 241 -26.08 -4.87 6.51
C ASN A 241 -26.29 -6.08 5.58
N ASP A 242 -26.32 -5.86 4.26
CA ASP A 242 -26.33 -6.96 3.29
C ASP A 242 -25.11 -7.88 3.46
N ALA A 243 -23.92 -7.28 3.64
CA ALA A 243 -22.69 -8.03 3.80
C ALA A 243 -22.70 -8.97 5.02
N VAL A 244 -23.16 -8.50 6.20
CA VAL A 244 -23.25 -9.37 7.39
C VAL A 244 -24.30 -10.46 7.23
N VAL A 245 -25.42 -10.20 6.55
CA VAL A 245 -26.46 -11.20 6.28
C VAL A 245 -25.92 -12.30 5.37
N ARG A 246 -25.29 -11.93 4.25
CA ARG A 246 -24.74 -12.89 3.28
C ARG A 246 -23.56 -13.67 3.84
N ALA A 247 -22.70 -13.04 4.64
CA ALA A 247 -21.62 -13.74 5.34
C ALA A 247 -22.18 -14.75 6.35
N ASN A 248 -23.25 -14.40 7.06
CA ASN A 248 -23.89 -15.31 8.01
C ASN A 248 -24.61 -16.48 7.31
N GLU A 249 -25.25 -16.24 6.16
CA GLU A 249 -25.76 -17.29 5.27
C GLU A 249 -24.67 -18.26 4.88
N ARG A 250 -23.51 -17.73 4.46
CA ARG A 250 -22.36 -18.55 4.12
C ARG A 250 -21.90 -19.40 5.30
N LEU A 251 -21.89 -18.86 6.52
CA LEU A 251 -21.55 -19.64 7.72
C LEU A 251 -22.54 -20.78 7.97
N VAL A 252 -23.84 -20.58 7.72
CA VAL A 252 -24.86 -21.63 7.85
C VAL A 252 -24.65 -22.73 6.81
N GLU A 253 -24.43 -22.36 5.54
CA GLU A 253 -24.21 -23.30 4.44
C GLU A 253 -23.04 -24.25 4.68
N ILE A 254 -21.99 -23.76 5.35
CA ILE A 254 -20.76 -24.54 5.54
C ILE A 254 -20.78 -25.42 6.80
N GLN A 255 -21.76 -25.24 7.71
CA GLN A 255 -21.84 -26.03 8.96
C GLN A 255 -21.76 -27.55 8.74
N PRO A 256 -22.40 -28.15 7.72
CA PRO A 256 -22.33 -29.60 7.49
C PRO A 256 -20.92 -30.14 7.20
N PHE A 257 -19.97 -29.28 6.84
CA PHE A 257 -18.59 -29.68 6.52
C PHE A 257 -17.63 -29.59 7.73
N GLY A 258 -18.09 -29.09 8.88
CA GLY A 258 -17.27 -28.92 10.08
C GLY A 258 -17.04 -30.24 10.81
N GLN A 259 -15.82 -30.79 10.72
CA GLN A 259 -15.44 -32.06 11.37
C GLN A 259 -14.35 -31.93 12.44
N THR A 260 -13.44 -30.96 12.31
CA THR A 260 -12.26 -30.81 13.20
C THR A 260 -12.18 -29.47 13.93
N GLU A 261 -13.04 -28.51 13.58
CA GLU A 261 -13.15 -27.20 14.24
C GLU A 261 -14.60 -26.66 14.17
N VAL A 262 -14.95 -25.79 15.11
CA VAL A 262 -16.26 -25.10 15.14
C VAL A 262 -16.09 -23.69 14.57
N LEU A 263 -16.65 -23.44 13.38
CA LEU A 263 -16.65 -22.13 12.74
C LEU A 263 -18.09 -21.61 12.63
N ARG A 264 -18.55 -20.92 13.67
CA ARG A 264 -19.92 -20.37 13.78
C ARG A 264 -19.96 -18.85 13.83
N ASN A 265 -18.80 -18.24 13.95
CA ASN A 265 -18.66 -16.81 14.19
C ASN A 265 -17.86 -16.16 13.08
N GLY A 266 -18.23 -14.93 12.76
CA GLY A 266 -17.56 -14.14 11.75
C GLY A 266 -17.46 -12.67 12.13
N LEU A 267 -16.48 -12.01 11.53
CA LEU A 267 -16.23 -10.58 11.67
C LEU A 267 -15.94 -10.00 10.28
N ILE A 268 -16.58 -8.90 9.92
CA ILE A 268 -16.29 -8.14 8.71
C ILE A 268 -15.65 -6.81 9.12
N LEU A 269 -14.47 -6.51 8.58
CA LEU A 269 -13.77 -5.24 8.75
C LEU A 269 -13.65 -4.56 7.38
N THR A 270 -14.33 -3.43 7.20
CA THR A 270 -14.39 -2.71 5.92
C THR A 270 -14.05 -1.22 6.12
N PRO A 271 -13.51 -0.51 5.11
CA PRO A 271 -13.33 0.93 5.21
C PRO A 271 -14.70 1.62 5.38
N SER A 272 -14.78 2.62 6.28
CA SER A 272 -16.01 3.37 6.54
C SER A 272 -16.34 4.47 5.53
N HIS A 273 -15.36 4.94 4.75
CA HIS A 273 -15.55 6.04 3.80
C HIS A 273 -16.17 7.30 4.45
N GLY A 274 -15.68 7.64 5.63
CA GLY A 274 -16.08 8.81 6.42
C GLY A 274 -17.26 8.57 7.38
N GLN A 275 -17.87 7.39 7.41
CA GLN A 275 -19.02 7.10 8.26
C GLN A 275 -18.89 5.76 8.97
N PHE A 276 -18.56 5.79 10.26
CA PHE A 276 -18.53 4.61 11.11
C PHE A 276 -19.90 3.92 11.16
N GLU A 277 -19.88 2.59 11.12
CA GLU A 277 -21.09 1.76 11.18
C GLU A 277 -20.78 0.40 11.79
N THR A 278 -21.71 -0.13 12.57
CA THR A 278 -21.67 -1.51 13.04
C THR A 278 -22.98 -2.22 12.71
N CYS A 279 -22.90 -3.43 12.18
CA CYS A 279 -24.06 -4.28 11.93
C CYS A 279 -23.87 -5.66 12.55
N LEU A 280 -24.97 -6.37 12.79
CA LEU A 280 -24.97 -7.71 13.34
C LEU A 280 -26.00 -8.56 12.61
N SER A 281 -25.61 -9.75 12.18
CA SER A 281 -26.52 -10.79 11.73
C SER A 281 -26.40 -12.00 12.65
N ARG A 282 -27.52 -12.50 13.17
CA ARG A 282 -27.59 -13.70 14.01
C ARG A 282 -28.62 -14.67 13.44
N LYS A 283 -28.23 -15.94 13.31
CA LYS A 283 -29.12 -17.08 13.02
C LYS A 283 -29.03 -18.07 14.19
N ALA A 284 -29.78 -19.19 14.13
CA ALA A 284 -29.95 -20.12 15.25
C ALA A 284 -28.62 -20.56 15.92
N SER A 285 -27.55 -20.76 15.13
CA SER A 285 -26.26 -21.22 15.62
C SER A 285 -25.06 -20.40 15.12
N THR A 286 -25.29 -19.33 14.35
CA THR A 286 -24.22 -18.55 13.71
C THR A 286 -24.42 -17.05 13.94
N ARG A 287 -23.30 -16.32 13.98
CA ARG A 287 -23.28 -14.88 14.24
C ARG A 287 -22.17 -14.21 13.44
N VAL A 288 -22.48 -13.13 12.74
CA VAL A 288 -21.50 -12.28 12.06
C VAL A 288 -21.68 -10.83 12.50
N ASP A 289 -20.59 -10.23 12.96
CA ASP A 289 -20.51 -8.80 13.27
C ASP A 289 -19.80 -8.09 12.12
N GLY A 290 -20.28 -6.92 11.73
CA GLY A 290 -19.66 -6.07 10.73
C GLY A 290 -19.27 -4.74 11.34
N ILE A 291 -18.07 -4.27 11.03
CA ILE A 291 -17.52 -3.01 11.52
C ILE A 291 -16.94 -2.27 10.32
N ALA A 292 -17.49 -1.09 10.05
CA ALA A 292 -16.92 -0.13 9.12
C ALA A 292 -16.09 0.89 9.91
N LEU A 293 -14.79 0.98 9.64
CA LEU A 293 -13.85 1.82 10.40
C LEU A 293 -12.88 2.58 9.51
N GLU A 294 -12.33 3.67 10.06
CA GLU A 294 -11.31 4.50 9.42
C GLU A 294 -9.90 4.06 9.81
N ALA A 295 -8.91 4.45 9.00
CA ALA A 295 -7.50 4.21 9.29
C ALA A 295 -6.93 5.15 10.37
N SER A 296 -7.64 6.22 10.75
CA SER A 296 -7.18 7.17 11.76
C SER A 296 -8.32 7.95 12.43
N GLY A 297 -7.99 8.68 13.49
CA GLY A 297 -8.90 9.60 14.16
C GLY A 297 -10.04 8.92 14.91
N GLU A 298 -11.19 9.59 14.97
CA GLU A 298 -12.35 9.13 15.75
C GLU A 298 -12.98 7.86 15.16
N GLY A 299 -13.00 7.71 13.82
CA GLY A 299 -13.49 6.50 13.17
C GLY A 299 -12.64 5.26 13.48
N LEU A 300 -11.32 5.42 13.60
CA LEU A 300 -10.43 4.35 14.08
C LEU A 300 -10.76 3.99 15.54
N ARG A 301 -10.89 5.00 16.42
CA ARG A 301 -11.18 4.79 17.84
C ARG A 301 -12.49 3.99 18.02
N GLN A 302 -13.55 4.38 17.32
CA GLN A 302 -14.84 3.68 17.33
C GLN A 302 -14.72 2.26 16.76
N GLY A 303 -13.92 2.08 15.70
CA GLY A 303 -13.59 0.77 15.15
C GLY A 303 -12.91 -0.16 16.16
N LEU A 304 -11.87 0.32 16.84
CA LEU A 304 -11.16 -0.44 17.86
C LEU A 304 -12.08 -0.77 19.05
N ASP A 305 -12.92 0.17 19.51
CA ASP A 305 -13.93 -0.06 20.54
C ASP A 305 -14.88 -1.20 20.14
N ALA A 306 -15.36 -1.21 18.89
CA ALA A 306 -16.25 -2.24 18.37
C ALA A 306 -15.55 -3.61 18.26
N ILE A 307 -14.27 -3.66 17.84
CA ILE A 307 -13.48 -4.89 17.81
C ILE A 307 -13.29 -5.45 19.24
N ARG A 308 -13.02 -4.59 20.22
CA ARG A 308 -12.93 -4.99 21.63
C ARG A 308 -14.27 -5.51 22.16
N ALA A 309 -15.37 -4.86 21.83
CA ALA A 309 -16.71 -5.33 22.17
C ALA A 309 -17.02 -6.71 21.56
N PHE A 310 -16.61 -6.94 20.30
CA PHE A 310 -16.70 -8.24 19.66
C PHE A 310 -15.87 -9.31 20.41
N ALA A 311 -14.62 -8.99 20.76
CA ALA A 311 -13.71 -9.85 21.51
C ALA A 311 -14.21 -10.17 22.94
N ARG A 312 -15.09 -9.35 23.51
CA ARG A 312 -15.74 -9.58 24.82
C ARG A 312 -17.10 -10.26 24.72
N SER A 313 -17.63 -10.45 23.52
CA SER A 313 -18.98 -10.97 23.32
C SER A 313 -19.14 -12.43 23.79
N GLU A 314 -20.37 -12.96 23.78
CA GLU A 314 -20.69 -14.37 24.10
C GLU A 314 -19.83 -15.40 23.34
N ILE A 315 -19.25 -15.00 22.21
CA ILE A 315 -18.27 -15.78 21.43
C ILE A 315 -17.05 -16.14 22.31
N TYR A 316 -16.68 -15.23 23.20
CA TYR A 316 -15.55 -15.26 24.13
C TYR A 316 -15.97 -15.42 25.60
N ALA A 317 -17.23 -15.15 25.96
CA ALA A 317 -17.74 -15.34 27.31
C ALA A 317 -17.92 -16.81 27.71
N THR A 318 -17.75 -17.10 28.99
CA THR A 318 -18.04 -18.39 29.63
C THR A 318 -19.53 -18.71 29.46
N THR A 319 -19.85 -19.74 28.68
CA THR A 319 -21.21 -20.30 28.72
C THR A 319 -21.38 -20.92 30.11
N PRO A 320 -22.42 -20.54 30.88
CA PRO A 320 -22.65 -21.07 32.22
C PRO A 320 -22.74 -22.60 32.23
#